data_AF-A0A920KYE8-F1
#
_entry.id   AF-A0A920KYE8-F1
#
_cell.length_a   1.000
_cell.length_b   1.000
_cell.length_c   1.000
_cell.angle_alpha   90.00
_cell.angle_beta   90.00
_cell.angle_gamma   90.00
#
_symmetry.space_group_name_H-M   'P 1'
#
loop_
_entity.id
_entity.type
_entity.pdbx_description
1 polymer ?
#
loop_
_entity_poly.entity_id
_entity_poly.type
_entity_poly.pdbx_seq_one_letter_code
_entity_poly.pdbx_strand_id
1 'polypeptide(L)' 'MPDLREREEIFNVHLRPLKVDTKLDTSFLAKQTPGFSGADIANVCNESALIAARKIRKR' A
#
# COMPACT_ATOMS: atom_id res chain seq x y z
N MET A 1 -15.55 9.01 -0.56
CA MET A 1 -14.60 7.89 -0.41
C MET A 1 -14.03 7.61 -1.78
N PRO A 2 -12.72 7.39 -1.93
CA PRO A 2 -12.08 7.39 -3.23
C PRO A 2 -12.59 6.27 -4.13
N ASP A 3 -12.69 6.56 -5.42
CA ASP A 3 -13.00 5.59 -6.46
C ASP A 3 -11.82 4.62 -6.71
N LEU A 4 -12.01 3.68 -7.65
CA LEU A 4 -10.98 2.68 -7.94
C LEU A 4 -9.65 3.30 -8.41
N ARG A 5 -9.70 4.32 -9.29
CA ARG A 5 -8.51 4.96 -9.85
C ARG A 5 -7.83 5.84 -8.81
N GLU A 6 -8.63 6.59 -8.04
CA GLU A 6 -8.13 7.39 -6.93
C GLU A 6 -7.39 6.51 -5.91
N ARG A 7 -7.91 5.32 -5.57
CA ARG A 7 -7.21 4.38 -4.68
C ARG A 7 -5.90 3.88 -5.27
N GLU A 8 -5.85 3.60 -6.57
CA GLU A 8 -4.61 3.18 -7.25
C GLU A 8 -3.54 4.28 -7.19
N GLU A 9 -3.93 5.55 -7.41
CA GLU A 9 -3.03 6.70 -7.27
C GLU A 9 -2.55 6.89 -5.82
N ILE A 10 -3.46 6.74 -4.85
CA ILE A 10 -3.11 6.81 -3.42
C ILE A 10 -2.09 5.72 -3.08
N PHE A 11 -2.27 4.48 -3.54
CA PHE A 11 -1.27 3.43 -3.40
C PHE A 11 0.07 3.84 -4.03
N ASN A 12 0.06 4.35 -5.26
CA ASN A 12 1.29 4.77 -5.95
C ASN A 12 2.05 5.87 -5.18
N VAL A 13 1.34 6.81 -4.55
CA VAL A 13 1.95 7.86 -3.71
C VAL A 13 2.60 7.27 -2.46
N HIS A 14 1.89 6.41 -1.73
CA HIS A 14 2.37 5.86 -0.46
C HIS A 14 3.40 4.73 -0.62
N LEU A 15 3.44 4.08 -1.78
CA LEU A 15 4.42 3.06 -2.11
C LEU A 15 5.72 3.65 -2.68
N ARG A 16 5.69 4.85 -3.27
CA ARG A 16 6.88 5.53 -3.84
C ARG A 16 8.10 5.59 -2.89
N PRO A 17 7.98 5.89 -1.58
CA PRO A 17 9.13 5.91 -0.68
C PRO A 17 9.59 4.52 -0.21
N LEU A 18 8.87 3.45 -0.54
CA LEU A 18 9.09 2.11 -0.02
C LEU A 18 9.85 1.24 -1.03
N LYS A 19 10.63 0.29 -0.52
CA LYS A 19 11.19 -0.80 -1.35
C LYS A 19 10.09 -1.82 -1.60
N VAL A 20 9.61 -1.87 -2.84
CA VAL A 20 8.55 -2.79 -3.28
C VAL A 20 9.09 -3.82 -4.28
N ASP A 21 8.43 -4.97 -4.36
CA ASP A 21 8.73 -5.97 -5.38
C ASP A 21 8.28 -5.44 -6.76
N THR A 22 9.06 -5.74 -7.80
CA THR A 22 8.72 -5.46 -9.21
C THR A 22 7.40 -6.07 -9.68
N LYS A 23 6.89 -7.09 -9.00
CA LYS A 23 5.63 -7.79 -9.30
C LYS A 23 4.43 -7.19 -8.57
N LEU A 24 4.61 -6.12 -7.79
CA LEU A 24 3.51 -5.47 -7.07
C LEU A 24 2.57 -4.78 -8.09
N ASP A 25 1.29 -5.14 -8.06
CA ASP A 25 0.26 -4.54 -8.90
C ASP A 25 -0.67 -3.66 -8.05
N THR A 26 -0.54 -2.34 -8.19
CA THR A 26 -1.36 -1.37 -7.45
C THR A 26 -2.80 -1.32 -7.93
N SER A 27 -3.07 -1.66 -9.20
CA SER A 27 -4.43 -1.79 -9.72
C SER A 27 -5.14 -2.96 -9.07
N PHE A 28 -4.42 -4.08 -8.84
CA PHE A 28 -4.96 -5.20 -8.08
C PHE A 28 -5.28 -4.81 -6.64
N LEU A 29 -4.37 -4.11 -5.94
CA LEU A 29 -4.60 -3.64 -4.56
C LEU A 29 -5.79 -2.69 -4.44
N ALA A 30 -5.96 -1.78 -5.41
CA ALA A 30 -7.10 -0.87 -5.45
C ALA A 30 -8.44 -1.61 -5.61
N LYS A 31 -8.47 -2.70 -6.38
CA LYS A 31 -9.66 -3.58 -6.53
C LYS A 31 -10.01 -4.32 -5.24
N GLN A 32 -9.01 -4.65 -4.41
CA GLN A 32 -9.19 -5.36 -3.14
C GLN A 32 -9.55 -4.45 -1.96
N THR A 33 -9.61 -3.14 -2.16
CA THR A 33 -9.90 -2.15 -1.11
C THR A 33 -11.16 -1.30 -1.34
N PRO A 34 -12.32 -1.87 -1.76
CA PRO A 34 -13.57 -1.11 -1.71
C PRO A 34 -13.86 -0.68 -0.27
N GLY A 35 -14.30 0.56 -0.05
CA GLY A 35 -14.54 1.02 1.32
C GLY A 35 -13.40 1.82 1.95
N PHE A 36 -12.21 1.81 1.34
CA PHE A 36 -11.04 2.42 1.99
C PHE A 36 -10.96 3.91 1.66
N SER A 37 -10.68 4.71 2.69
CA SER A 37 -10.25 6.09 2.54
C SER A 37 -8.75 6.18 2.18
N GLY A 38 -8.28 7.36 1.83
CA GLY A 38 -6.84 7.58 1.61
C GLY A 38 -6.00 7.33 2.88
N ALA A 39 -6.55 7.66 4.06
CA ALA A 39 -5.89 7.40 5.34
C ALA A 39 -5.77 5.89 5.64
N ASP A 40 -6.80 5.11 5.30
CA ASP A 40 -6.76 3.65 5.49
C ASP A 40 -5.65 3.03 4.62
N ILE A 41 -5.57 3.43 3.35
CA ILE A 41 -4.52 2.95 2.42
C ILE A 41 -3.12 3.36 2.89
N ALA A 42 -2.96 4.61 3.33
CA ALA A 42 -1.70 5.09 3.88
C ALA A 42 -1.25 4.25 5.09
N ASN A 43 -2.18 3.95 5.99
CA ASN A 43 -1.91 3.15 7.17
C ASN A 43 -1.52 1.71 6.82
N VAL A 44 -2.21 1.07 5.86
CA VAL A 44 -1.85 -0.26 5.36
C VAL A 44 -0.42 -0.28 4.81
N CYS A 45 -0.02 0.72 4.02
CA CYS A 45 1.32 0.81 3.46
C CYS A 45 2.37 0.93 4.58
N ASN A 46 2.12 1.79 5.57
CA ASN A 46 3.03 2.01 6.69
C ASN A 46 3.20 0.76 7.57
N GLU A 47 2.10 0.10 7.95
CA GLU A 47 2.15 -1.13 8.76
C GLU A 47 2.84 -2.28 8.01
N SER A 48 2.59 -2.41 6.71
CA SER A 48 3.27 -3.40 5.87
C SER A 48 4.79 -3.19 5.86
N ALA A 49 5.24 -1.93 5.74
CA ALA A 49 6.66 -1.58 5.79
C ALA A 49 7.28 -1.87 7.17
N LEU A 50 6.59 -1.53 8.26
CA LEU A 50 7.04 -1.82 9.62
C LEU A 50 7.16 -3.32 9.89
N ILE A 51 6.17 -4.11 9.46
CA ILE A 51 6.19 -5.57 9.57
C ILE A 51 7.38 -6.15 8.79
N ALA A 52 7.61 -5.68 7.55
CA ALA A 52 8.73 -6.11 6.73
C ALA A 52 10.09 -5.78 7.40
N ALA A 53 10.27 -4.55 7.90
CA ALA A 53 11.48 -4.14 8.61
C ALA A 53 11.73 -4.96 9.89
N ARG A 54 10.68 -5.29 10.65
CA ARG A 54 10.78 -6.14 11.86
C ARG A 54 11.21 -7.57 11.52
N LYS A 55 10.76 -8.14 10.40
CA LYS A 55 11.17 -9.49 9.97
C LYS A 55 12.66 -9.54 9.60
N ILE A 56 13.21 -8.47 9.04
CA ILE A 56 14.66 -8.38 8.72
C ILE A 56 15.51 -8.42 9.99
N ARG A 57 15.11 -7.71 11.05
CA ARG A 57 15.86 -7.65 12.33
C ARG A 57 15.87 -8.95 13.15
N LYS A 58 15.03 -9.93 12.83
CA LYS A 58 14.95 -11.21 13.54
C LYS A 58 15.78 -12.33 12.89
N ARG A 59 16.49 -12.04 11.80
CA ARG A 59 17.55 -12.90 11.23
C ARG A 59 18.90 -12.41 11.72
#